data_AF-A0A953QFT6-F1
#
_entry.id   AF-A0A953QFT6-F1
#
_cell.length_a   1.000
_cell.length_b   1.000
_cell.length_c   1.000
_cell.angle_alpha   90.00
_cell.angle_beta   90.00
_cell.angle_gamma   90.00
#
_symmetry.space_group_name_H-M   'P 1'
#
loop_
_entity.id
_entity.type
_entity.pdbx_description
1 polymer ?
#
loop_
_entity_poly.entity_id
_entity_poly.type
_entity_poly.pdbx_seq_one_letter_code
_entity_poly.pdbx_strand_id
1 'polypeptide(L)'
;MNRLVLLAMLPAMAANLPTTKPTLDVGIIVSDMDRSKSFYGCVLGLKETAPLPMPDGSSMIRYQAGTAILKLRAVPKATQYPGGTRTAIGFRLLTLYFNDLAPVLDRWKAAGGEAPKFTNGLAPGTKYGFVHDPDGNQIELVSLPSEVDPAALDRIAIGLTVSNTERSREFYGKMLGLAEDSSIPLPGGGTEYRFMAGKTQIKFWSGAADLPAHTGSITNAIGFRYFTFMVEDVDALAASLKERGAKFALQPADFGKIARIMMIADPDGNWIEFASLKR
;
A
#
# COMPACT_ATOMS: atom_id res chain seq x y z
N MET A 1 15.21 34.21 -45.46
CA MET A 1 13.97 33.90 -44.72
C MET A 1 14.25 32.71 -43.81
N ASN A 2 14.54 32.98 -42.54
CA ASN A 2 14.85 31.97 -41.52
C ASN A 2 13.60 31.15 -41.19
N ARG A 3 13.62 29.84 -41.43
CA ARG A 3 12.65 28.92 -40.84
C ARG A 3 13.22 28.38 -39.53
N LEU A 4 12.76 28.95 -38.43
CA LEU A 4 12.90 28.44 -37.08
C LEU A 4 12.32 27.02 -37.04
N VAL A 5 13.13 26.01 -36.74
CA VAL A 5 12.64 24.67 -36.42
C VAL A 5 12.12 24.73 -34.98
N LEU A 6 10.80 24.82 -34.85
CA LEU A 6 10.11 24.65 -33.58
C LEU A 6 10.21 23.17 -33.21
N LEU A 7 11.16 22.83 -32.33
CA LEU A 7 11.23 21.50 -31.72
C LEU A 7 10.02 21.35 -30.79
N ALA A 8 8.92 20.82 -31.32
CA ALA A 8 7.79 20.42 -30.51
C ALA A 8 8.27 19.28 -29.60
N MET A 9 8.50 19.59 -28.32
CA MET A 9 8.59 18.57 -27.29
C MET A 9 7.24 17.85 -27.27
N LEU A 10 7.21 16.64 -27.79
CA LEU A 10 6.10 15.72 -27.55
C LEU A 10 5.87 15.65 -26.03
N PRO A 11 4.62 15.75 -25.53
CA PRO A 11 4.38 15.47 -24.14
C PRO A 11 4.88 14.05 -23.88
N ALA A 12 5.76 13.88 -22.88
CA ALA A 12 6.19 12.57 -22.45
C ALA A 12 4.92 11.76 -22.16
N MET A 13 4.59 10.80 -23.05
CA MET A 13 3.54 9.83 -22.81
C MET A 13 3.80 9.25 -21.42
N ALA A 14 2.79 9.28 -20.54
CA ALA A 14 2.89 8.71 -19.21
C ALA A 14 3.37 7.26 -19.36
N ALA A 15 4.63 6.99 -19.04
CA ALA A 15 5.20 5.67 -19.15
C ALA A 15 4.56 4.84 -18.03
N ASN A 16 3.64 3.94 -18.39
CA ASN A 16 3.14 2.92 -17.46
C ASN A 16 4.33 2.21 -16.83
N LEU A 17 4.34 2.09 -15.51
CA LEU A 17 5.37 1.34 -14.81
C LEU A 17 5.44 -0.09 -15.38
N PRO A 18 6.63 -0.62 -15.71
CA PRO A 18 6.79 -1.96 -16.28
C PRO A 18 6.64 -3.02 -15.19
N THR A 19 5.43 -3.17 -14.67
CA THR A 19 5.13 -4.05 -13.54
C THR A 19 4.94 -5.49 -13.99
N THR A 20 5.56 -6.44 -13.28
CA THR A 20 5.45 -7.89 -13.55
C THR A 20 4.37 -8.57 -12.71
N LYS A 21 3.73 -7.82 -11.80
CA LYS A 21 2.69 -8.32 -10.90
C LYS A 21 1.47 -7.40 -10.93
N PRO A 22 0.23 -7.94 -10.92
CA PRO A 22 -0.97 -7.12 -11.00
C PRO A 22 -1.28 -6.34 -9.71
N THR A 23 -0.74 -6.71 -8.55
CA THR A 23 -0.96 -6.03 -7.26
C THR A 23 0.34 -5.65 -6.62
N LEU A 24 0.28 -4.62 -5.76
CA LEU A 24 1.38 -4.22 -4.92
C LEU A 24 1.47 -5.11 -3.68
N ASP A 25 2.68 -5.45 -3.27
CA ASP A 25 2.91 -6.06 -1.96
C ASP A 25 2.97 -4.98 -0.88
N VAL A 26 2.56 -5.30 0.35
CA VAL A 26 2.51 -4.33 1.45
C VAL A 26 3.47 -4.75 2.55
N GLY A 27 4.38 -3.86 2.92
CA GLY A 27 5.30 -4.04 4.03
C GLY A 27 4.71 -3.55 5.35
N ILE A 28 4.73 -4.42 6.35
CA ILE A 28 4.17 -4.18 7.68
C ILE A 28 5.25 -4.47 8.72
N ILE A 29 5.54 -3.50 9.57
CA ILE A 29 6.36 -3.72 10.75
C ILE A 29 5.45 -3.96 11.93
N VAL A 30 5.69 -5.06 12.64
CA VAL A 30 4.84 -5.51 13.75
C VAL A 30 5.61 -5.49 15.07
N SER A 31 4.93 -5.21 16.17
CA SER A 31 5.54 -5.27 17.50
C SER A 31 5.76 -6.70 17.98
N ASP A 32 4.87 -7.62 17.60
CA ASP A 32 4.85 -9.00 18.08
C ASP A 32 4.41 -9.94 16.95
N MET A 33 5.35 -10.77 16.47
CA MET A 33 5.09 -11.65 15.34
C MET A 33 4.02 -12.71 15.65
N ASP A 34 3.95 -13.25 16.87
CA ASP A 34 3.00 -14.31 17.19
C ASP A 34 1.58 -13.77 17.24
N ARG A 35 1.39 -12.58 17.83
CA ARG A 35 0.10 -11.88 17.79
C ARG A 35 -0.30 -11.55 16.36
N SER A 36 0.62 -11.07 15.52
CA SER A 36 0.35 -10.79 14.12
C SER A 36 0.00 -12.06 13.34
N LYS A 37 0.70 -13.18 13.53
CA LYS A 37 0.35 -14.46 12.88
C LYS A 37 -1.04 -14.95 13.30
N SER A 38 -1.39 -14.81 14.58
CA SER A 38 -2.75 -15.11 15.07
C SER A 38 -3.79 -14.24 14.37
N PHE A 39 -3.53 -12.95 14.17
CA PHE A 39 -4.47 -12.06 13.49
C PHE A 39 -4.55 -12.31 11.98
N TYR A 40 -3.43 -12.16 11.24
CA TYR A 40 -3.43 -12.26 9.78
C TYR A 40 -3.68 -13.68 9.28
N GLY A 41 -3.10 -14.68 9.94
CA GLY A 41 -3.25 -16.08 9.56
C GLY A 41 -4.56 -16.69 10.09
N CYS A 42 -4.83 -16.58 11.39
CA CYS A 42 -5.97 -17.27 11.99
C CYS A 42 -7.26 -16.45 11.89
N VAL A 43 -7.28 -15.18 12.33
CA VAL A 43 -8.51 -14.38 12.31
C VAL A 43 -8.93 -14.04 10.87
N LEU A 44 -8.05 -13.37 10.11
CA LEU A 44 -8.35 -13.02 8.72
C LEU A 44 -8.36 -14.24 7.80
N GLY A 45 -7.72 -15.35 8.18
CA GLY A 45 -7.69 -16.57 7.39
C GLY A 45 -6.76 -16.47 6.17
N LEU A 46 -5.81 -15.52 6.17
CA LEU A 46 -4.91 -15.34 5.03
C LEU A 46 -3.93 -16.51 4.94
N LYS A 47 -3.67 -16.97 3.71
CA LYS A 47 -2.77 -18.09 3.46
C LYS A 47 -1.32 -17.65 3.65
N GLU A 48 -0.61 -18.28 4.59
CA GLU A 48 0.84 -18.11 4.71
C GLU A 48 1.55 -18.70 3.49
N THR A 49 2.53 -17.97 2.98
CA THR A 49 3.45 -18.43 1.93
C THR A 49 4.83 -18.62 2.54
N ALA A 50 5.76 -19.25 1.81
CA ALA A 50 7.10 -19.50 2.32
C ALA A 50 7.70 -18.21 2.94
N PRO A 51 8.30 -18.22 4.14
CA PRO A 51 8.96 -17.05 4.70
C PRO A 51 10.17 -16.65 3.84
N LEU A 52 10.55 -15.38 3.91
CA LEU A 52 11.74 -14.85 3.23
C LEU A 52 12.84 -14.57 4.26
N PRO A 53 13.99 -15.25 4.21
CA PRO A 53 15.12 -14.94 5.07
C PRO A 53 15.67 -13.53 4.82
N MET A 54 15.95 -12.79 5.88
CA MET A 54 16.51 -11.45 5.82
C MET A 54 18.03 -11.48 6.03
N PRO A 55 18.79 -10.54 5.45
CA PRO A 55 20.25 -10.48 5.64
C PRO A 55 20.69 -10.32 7.11
N ASP A 56 19.83 -9.77 7.96
CA ASP A 56 20.09 -9.59 9.40
C ASP A 56 19.76 -10.82 10.26
N GLY A 57 19.48 -11.97 9.63
CA GLY A 57 19.15 -13.23 10.30
C GLY A 57 17.69 -13.34 10.74
N SER A 58 16.90 -12.27 10.64
CA SER A 58 15.45 -12.34 10.86
C SER A 58 14.74 -12.99 9.66
N SER A 59 13.44 -13.25 9.80
CA SER A 59 12.59 -13.71 8.70
C SER A 59 11.45 -12.74 8.47
N MET A 60 11.11 -12.54 7.19
CA MET A 60 9.89 -11.85 6.78
C MET A 60 8.81 -12.90 6.54
N ILE A 61 7.74 -12.83 7.33
CA ILE A 61 6.56 -13.68 7.20
C ILE A 61 5.66 -13.10 6.12
N ARG A 62 5.03 -13.97 5.31
CA ARG A 62 4.33 -13.55 4.09
C ARG A 62 2.95 -14.16 4.01
N TYR A 63 1.91 -13.32 3.93
CA TYR A 63 0.52 -13.74 3.76
C TYR A 63 -0.03 -13.32 2.40
N GLN A 64 -0.74 -14.22 1.73
CA GLN A 64 -1.42 -13.92 0.48
C GLN A 64 -2.76 -13.21 0.75
N ALA A 65 -2.99 -12.07 0.08
CA ALA A 65 -4.22 -11.30 0.10
C ALA A 65 -4.65 -10.98 -1.35
N GLY A 66 -5.59 -11.75 -1.89
CA GLY A 66 -5.85 -11.78 -3.33
C GLY A 66 -4.59 -12.19 -4.09
N THR A 67 -4.09 -11.33 -4.97
CA THR A 67 -2.79 -11.54 -5.63
C THR A 67 -1.63 -10.84 -4.91
N ALA A 68 -1.89 -9.97 -3.92
CA ALA A 68 -0.86 -9.26 -3.16
C ALA A 68 -0.22 -10.15 -2.09
N ILE A 69 0.99 -9.79 -1.65
CA ILE A 69 1.64 -10.36 -0.47
C ILE A 69 1.75 -9.29 0.62
N LEU A 70 1.23 -9.60 1.80
CA LEU A 70 1.50 -8.85 3.02
C LEU A 70 2.79 -9.38 3.64
N LYS A 71 3.77 -8.50 3.81
CA LYS A 71 5.14 -8.79 4.24
C LYS A 71 5.35 -8.27 5.65
N LEU A 72 5.31 -9.17 6.63
CA LEU A 72 5.45 -8.84 8.04
C LEU A 72 6.88 -9.01 8.51
N ARG A 73 7.39 -8.02 9.24
CA ARG A 73 8.67 -8.10 9.95
C ARG A 73 8.54 -7.54 11.36
N ALA A 74 9.14 -8.23 12.34
CA ALA A 74 9.35 -7.68 13.67
C ALA A 74 10.67 -6.90 13.70
N VAL A 75 10.62 -5.64 14.15
CA VAL A 75 11.81 -4.78 14.28
C VAL A 75 11.87 -4.26 15.71
N PRO A 76 12.80 -4.76 16.55
CA PRO A 76 12.78 -4.50 18.00
C PRO A 76 12.84 -3.03 18.45
N LYS A 77 13.32 -2.11 17.59
CA LYS A 77 13.47 -0.68 17.90
C LYS A 77 12.49 0.22 17.16
N ALA A 78 11.50 -0.37 16.49
CA ALA A 78 10.51 0.41 15.76
C ALA A 78 9.58 1.12 16.76
N THR A 79 9.39 2.43 16.56
CA THR A 79 8.51 3.24 17.41
C THR A 79 7.05 2.89 17.13
N GLN A 80 6.27 2.66 18.18
CA GLN A 80 4.81 2.57 18.06
C GLN A 80 4.19 3.95 18.08
N TYR A 81 3.30 4.21 17.13
CA TYR A 81 2.50 5.43 17.09
C TYR A 81 1.02 5.11 17.23
N PRO A 82 0.19 6.08 17.64
CA PRO A 82 -1.26 5.92 17.61
C PRO A 82 -1.75 5.54 16.20
N GLY A 83 -2.69 4.61 16.17
CA GLY A 83 -3.42 4.22 14.97
C GLY A 83 -4.42 5.28 14.52
N GLY A 84 -5.24 4.91 13.52
CA GLY A 84 -6.33 5.74 13.01
C GLY A 84 -5.99 6.49 11.72
N THR A 85 -6.98 6.62 10.84
CA THR A 85 -6.81 7.11 9.47
C THR A 85 -6.75 8.62 9.32
N ARG A 86 -6.84 9.41 10.39
CA ARG A 86 -6.81 10.87 10.32
C ARG A 86 -5.91 11.51 11.38
N THR A 87 -5.11 10.72 12.07
CA THR A 87 -4.36 11.14 13.26
C THR A 87 -2.93 11.55 12.94
N ALA A 88 -2.40 11.17 11.76
CA ALA A 88 -1.04 11.48 11.35
C ALA A 88 -0.83 11.24 9.84
N ILE A 89 0.18 11.86 9.25
CA ILE A 89 0.56 11.66 7.84
C ILE A 89 1.22 10.29 7.64
N GLY A 90 0.93 9.62 6.52
CA GLY A 90 1.54 8.36 6.11
C GLY A 90 0.54 7.28 5.70
N PHE A 91 0.99 6.03 5.60
CA PHE A 91 0.12 4.87 5.39
C PHE A 91 -0.78 4.62 6.61
N ARG A 92 -2.07 4.38 6.37
CA ARG A 92 -3.07 4.30 7.43
C ARG A 92 -4.11 3.20 7.32
N LEU A 93 -4.31 2.67 6.13
CA LEU A 93 -5.41 1.73 5.88
C LEU A 93 -4.95 0.65 4.92
N LEU A 94 -5.29 -0.59 5.25
CA LEU A 94 -5.29 -1.69 4.30
C LEU A 94 -6.73 -2.15 4.11
N THR A 95 -7.19 -2.17 2.86
CA THR A 95 -8.50 -2.68 2.49
C THR A 95 -8.38 -4.08 1.90
N LEU A 96 -9.15 -5.00 2.45
CA LEU A 96 -9.27 -6.39 2.00
C LEU A 96 -10.71 -6.67 1.56
N TYR A 97 -10.85 -7.48 0.51
CA TYR A 97 -12.14 -7.77 -0.12
C TYR A 97 -12.51 -9.23 0.09
N PHE A 98 -13.76 -9.45 0.49
CA PHE A 98 -14.31 -10.77 0.80
C PHE A 98 -15.67 -10.91 0.14
N ASN A 99 -15.97 -12.09 -0.38
CA ASN A 99 -17.32 -12.46 -0.79
C ASN A 99 -18.13 -13.08 0.37
N ASP A 100 -17.44 -13.58 1.40
CA ASP A 100 -18.04 -14.03 2.66
C ASP A 100 -17.19 -13.56 3.86
N LEU A 101 -17.75 -12.66 4.66
CA LEU A 101 -17.12 -12.16 5.88
C LEU A 101 -17.52 -12.96 7.13
N ALA A 102 -18.55 -13.80 7.08
CA ALA A 102 -19.07 -14.44 8.29
C ALA A 102 -17.99 -15.29 9.02
N PRO A 103 -17.20 -16.13 8.34
CA PRO A 103 -16.13 -16.89 9.00
C PRO A 103 -15.04 -15.99 9.62
N VAL A 104 -14.75 -14.85 9.00
CA VAL A 104 -13.77 -13.87 9.51
C VAL A 104 -14.31 -13.22 10.79
N LEU A 105 -15.59 -12.82 10.78
CA LEU A 105 -16.25 -12.19 11.92
C LEU A 105 -16.44 -13.14 13.10
N ASP A 106 -16.71 -14.42 12.84
CA ASP A 106 -16.78 -15.45 13.89
C ASP A 106 -15.43 -15.62 14.58
N ARG A 107 -14.34 -15.71 13.81
CA ARG A 107 -12.97 -15.80 14.37
C ARG A 107 -12.56 -14.50 15.07
N TRP A 108 -12.96 -13.35 14.54
CA TRP A 108 -12.74 -12.05 15.18
C TRP A 108 -13.42 -11.99 16.56
N LYS A 109 -14.69 -12.38 16.64
CA LYS A 109 -15.44 -12.45 17.90
C LYS A 109 -14.83 -13.46 18.87
N ALA A 110 -14.42 -14.64 18.38
CA ALA A 110 -13.75 -15.66 19.19
C ALA A 110 -12.40 -15.18 19.75
N ALA A 111 -11.71 -14.29 19.03
CA ALA A 111 -10.49 -13.62 19.48
C ALA A 111 -10.75 -12.44 20.44
N GLY A 112 -12.01 -12.20 20.83
CA GLY A 112 -12.40 -11.11 21.74
C GLY A 112 -12.65 -9.77 21.04
N GLY A 113 -12.71 -9.75 19.71
CA GLY A 113 -13.00 -8.56 18.93
C GLY A 113 -14.46 -8.14 19.00
N GLU A 114 -14.71 -6.83 19.07
CA GLU A 114 -16.06 -6.27 19.05
C GLU A 114 -16.65 -6.29 17.63
N ALA A 115 -17.95 -6.58 17.50
CA ALA A 115 -18.61 -6.66 16.20
C ALA A 115 -18.48 -5.32 15.45
N PRO A 116 -17.84 -5.29 14.26
CA PRO A 116 -17.65 -4.05 13.53
C PRO A 116 -18.98 -3.53 12.97
N LYS A 117 -19.17 -2.21 13.02
CA LYS A 117 -20.31 -1.56 12.37
C LYS A 117 -20.08 -1.52 10.86
N PHE A 118 -20.97 -2.15 10.10
CA PHE A 118 -20.94 -2.09 8.65
C PHE A 118 -21.75 -0.92 8.11
N THR A 119 -21.23 -0.32 7.04
CA THR A 119 -21.85 0.76 6.27
C THR A 119 -21.96 0.34 4.81
N ASN A 120 -22.99 0.81 4.10
CA ASN A 120 -23.12 0.55 2.68
C ASN A 120 -21.96 1.21 1.91
N GLY A 121 -21.32 0.44 1.04
CA GLY A 121 -20.30 0.91 0.11
C GLY A 121 -20.91 1.71 -1.05
N LEU A 122 -20.04 2.31 -1.85
CA LEU A 122 -20.45 3.09 -3.02
C LEU A 122 -21.04 2.22 -4.13
N ALA A 123 -20.48 1.02 -4.32
CA ALA A 123 -21.01 0.07 -5.29
C ALA A 123 -22.24 -0.65 -4.70
N PRO A 124 -23.32 -0.84 -5.49
CA PRO A 124 -24.51 -1.56 -5.05
C PRO A 124 -24.16 -2.93 -4.43
N GLY A 125 -24.81 -3.23 -3.30
CA GLY A 125 -24.62 -4.49 -2.57
C GLY A 125 -23.27 -4.64 -1.85
N THR A 126 -22.36 -3.67 -1.98
CA THR A 126 -21.10 -3.66 -1.22
C THR A 126 -21.34 -3.10 0.18
N LYS A 127 -20.67 -3.66 1.19
CA LYS A 127 -20.61 -3.11 2.54
C LYS A 127 -19.17 -3.06 3.02
N TYR A 128 -18.85 -2.15 3.92
CA TYR A 128 -17.54 -2.10 4.54
C TYR A 128 -17.64 -1.86 6.05
N GLY A 129 -16.66 -2.39 6.77
CA GLY A 129 -16.48 -2.20 8.21
C GLY A 129 -14.99 -2.16 8.54
N PHE A 130 -14.65 -1.81 9.78
CA PHE A 130 -13.26 -1.68 10.20
C PHE A 130 -12.97 -2.55 11.41
N VAL A 131 -11.80 -3.18 11.39
CA VAL A 131 -11.17 -3.81 12.56
C VAL A 131 -9.76 -3.24 12.71
N HIS A 132 -9.10 -3.56 13.82
CA HIS A 132 -7.70 -3.22 14.03
C HIS A 132 -6.87 -4.49 14.16
N ASP A 133 -5.66 -4.45 13.61
CA ASP A 133 -4.67 -5.48 13.87
C ASP A 133 -4.11 -5.34 15.31
N PRO A 134 -3.24 -6.26 15.76
CA PRO A 134 -2.68 -6.24 17.12
C PRO A 134 -1.85 -5.00 17.46
N ASP A 135 -1.36 -4.29 16.45
CA ASP A 135 -0.55 -3.07 16.54
C ASP A 135 -1.42 -1.80 16.45
N GLY A 136 -2.74 -1.94 16.27
CA GLY A 136 -3.68 -0.83 16.17
C GLY A 136 -3.80 -0.23 14.76
N ASN A 137 -3.29 -0.90 13.72
CA ASN A 137 -3.48 -0.48 12.34
C ASN A 137 -4.90 -0.80 11.89
N GLN A 138 -5.54 0.13 11.19
CA GLN A 138 -6.91 -0.03 10.72
C GLN A 138 -6.94 -0.91 9.47
N ILE A 139 -7.80 -1.93 9.49
CA ILE A 139 -8.10 -2.82 8.36
C ILE A 139 -9.54 -2.58 7.94
N GLU A 140 -9.74 -2.21 6.68
CA GLU A 140 -11.07 -2.13 6.07
C GLU A 140 -11.45 -3.50 5.49
N LEU A 141 -12.54 -4.06 6.00
CA LEU A 141 -13.14 -5.29 5.50
C LEU A 141 -14.27 -4.91 4.55
N VAL A 142 -14.11 -5.19 3.26
CA VAL A 142 -15.14 -4.94 2.25
C VAL A 142 -15.83 -6.25 1.90
N SER A 143 -17.13 -6.32 2.18
CA SER A 143 -18.01 -7.38 1.70
C SER A 143 -18.48 -7.04 0.30
N LEU A 144 -18.18 -7.89 -0.66
CA LEU A 144 -18.72 -7.86 -2.00
C LEU A 144 -19.98 -8.75 -2.10
N PRO A 145 -20.93 -8.45 -3.00
CA PRO A 145 -22.02 -9.37 -3.34
C PRO A 145 -21.51 -10.74 -3.80
N SER A 146 -22.30 -11.79 -3.62
CA SER A 146 -21.89 -13.15 -3.98
C SER A 146 -21.73 -13.35 -5.50
N GLU A 147 -22.38 -12.52 -6.31
CA GLU A 147 -22.40 -12.60 -7.78
C GLU A 147 -21.27 -11.81 -8.45
N VAL A 148 -20.34 -11.22 -7.69
CA VAL A 148 -19.21 -10.51 -8.29
C VAL A 148 -18.29 -11.47 -9.04
N ASP A 149 -17.63 -10.97 -10.08
CA ASP A 149 -16.51 -11.65 -10.73
C ASP A 149 -15.48 -12.07 -9.65
N PRO A 150 -15.10 -13.35 -9.55
CA PRO A 150 -14.07 -13.80 -8.61
C PRO A 150 -12.75 -13.01 -8.68
N ALA A 151 -12.40 -12.45 -9.85
CA ALA A 151 -11.23 -11.59 -10.02
C ALA A 151 -11.30 -10.30 -9.18
N ALA A 152 -12.49 -9.92 -8.71
CA ALA A 152 -12.73 -8.80 -7.79
C ALA A 152 -12.21 -9.07 -6.37
N LEU A 153 -11.82 -10.31 -6.03
CA LEU A 153 -11.18 -10.68 -4.77
C LEU A 153 -9.64 -10.63 -4.86
N ASP A 154 -9.08 -10.49 -6.06
CA ASP A 154 -7.62 -10.43 -6.27
C ASP A 154 -6.99 -9.08 -5.89
N ARG A 155 -7.83 -8.08 -5.59
CA ARG A 155 -7.43 -6.69 -5.33
C ARG A 155 -7.26 -6.41 -3.85
N ILE A 156 -6.51 -5.35 -3.58
CA ILE A 156 -6.42 -4.70 -2.28
C ILE A 156 -6.51 -3.18 -2.50
N ALA A 157 -6.74 -2.43 -1.42
CA ALA A 157 -6.50 -1.00 -1.44
C ALA A 157 -5.61 -0.57 -0.28
N ILE A 158 -4.88 0.52 -0.49
CA ILE A 158 -3.96 1.11 0.48
C ILE A 158 -4.35 2.56 0.66
N GLY A 159 -4.66 2.96 1.88
CA GLY A 159 -5.06 4.32 2.23
C GLY A 159 -3.94 5.11 2.90
N LEU A 160 -3.74 6.35 2.45
CA LEU A 160 -2.78 7.28 3.01
C LEU A 160 -3.48 8.56 3.48
N THR A 161 -3.02 9.09 4.60
CA THR A 161 -3.25 10.50 4.93
C THR A 161 -2.06 11.29 4.45
N VAL A 162 -2.32 12.31 3.62
CA VAL A 162 -1.29 13.13 2.98
C VAL A 162 -1.39 14.57 3.44
N SER A 163 -0.27 15.29 3.46
CA SER A 163 -0.27 16.71 3.86
C SER A 163 -0.89 17.61 2.79
N ASN A 164 -0.84 17.20 1.53
CA ASN A 164 -1.38 17.96 0.40
C ASN A 164 -1.80 17.02 -0.74
N THR A 165 -3.09 16.99 -1.04
CA THR A 165 -3.67 16.08 -2.04
C THR A 165 -3.16 16.37 -3.45
N GLU A 166 -2.93 17.63 -3.81
CA GLU A 166 -2.47 18.01 -5.15
C GLU A 166 -1.05 17.49 -5.40
N ARG A 167 -0.14 17.67 -4.44
CA ARG A 167 1.24 17.14 -4.51
C ARG A 167 1.23 15.62 -4.62
N SER A 168 0.37 14.93 -3.87
CA SER A 168 0.23 13.47 -3.98
C SER A 168 -0.33 13.06 -5.34
N ARG A 169 -1.31 13.77 -5.90
CA ARG A 169 -1.82 13.52 -7.26
C ARG A 169 -0.76 13.72 -8.32
N GLU A 170 0.08 14.76 -8.21
CA GLU A 170 1.20 14.96 -9.14
C GLU A 170 2.22 13.84 -9.04
N PHE A 171 2.55 13.40 -7.82
CA PHE A 171 3.48 12.30 -7.63
C PHE A 171 2.92 10.96 -8.17
N TYR A 172 1.76 10.52 -7.70
CA TYR A 172 1.19 9.24 -8.10
C TYR A 172 0.75 9.24 -9.58
N GLY A 173 0.15 10.33 -10.05
CA GLY A 173 -0.36 10.43 -11.42
C GLY A 173 0.71 10.76 -12.46
N LYS A 174 1.55 11.78 -12.22
CA LYS A 174 2.52 12.26 -13.22
C LYS A 174 3.90 11.62 -13.06
N MET A 175 4.45 11.58 -11.83
CA MET A 175 5.79 11.02 -11.61
C MET A 175 5.80 9.48 -11.77
N LEU A 176 4.80 8.80 -11.20
CA LEU A 176 4.65 7.35 -11.31
C LEU A 176 3.79 6.89 -12.49
N GLY A 177 3.07 7.80 -13.16
CA GLY A 177 2.25 7.46 -14.32
C GLY A 177 1.00 6.63 -13.99
N LEU A 178 0.53 6.63 -12.75
CA LEU A 178 -0.67 5.87 -12.36
C LEU A 178 -1.93 6.56 -12.86
N ALA A 179 -2.90 5.75 -13.29
CA ALA A 179 -4.20 6.28 -13.71
C ALA A 179 -5.01 6.74 -12.50
N GLU A 180 -5.53 7.97 -12.54
CA GLU A 180 -6.57 8.42 -11.61
C GLU A 180 -7.89 7.71 -11.97
N ASP A 181 -8.51 7.08 -10.98
CA ASP A 181 -9.75 6.31 -11.14
C ASP A 181 -10.97 7.14 -10.76
N SER A 182 -10.98 7.70 -9.56
CA SER A 182 -12.12 8.44 -9.04
C SER A 182 -11.75 9.39 -7.90
N SER A 183 -12.62 10.34 -7.62
CA SER A 183 -12.55 11.19 -6.42
C SER A 183 -13.91 11.21 -5.72
N ILE A 184 -13.90 11.10 -4.40
CA ILE A 184 -15.10 10.92 -3.58
C ILE A 184 -15.08 11.92 -2.42
N PRO A 185 -16.13 12.75 -2.26
CA PRO A 185 -16.29 13.59 -1.07
C PRO A 185 -16.36 12.73 0.19
N LEU A 186 -15.58 13.08 1.20
CA LEU A 186 -15.55 12.34 2.47
C LEU A 186 -16.58 12.90 3.46
N PRO A 187 -17.23 12.03 4.26
CA PRO A 187 -18.00 12.48 5.42
C PRO A 187 -17.11 13.29 6.37
N GLY A 188 -17.58 14.47 6.78
CA GLY A 188 -16.80 15.39 7.61
C GLY A 188 -15.88 16.35 6.84
N GLY A 189 -15.93 16.34 5.51
CA GLY A 189 -15.20 17.27 4.65
C GLY A 189 -13.95 16.67 4.03
N GLY A 190 -13.48 17.33 2.96
CA GLY A 190 -12.37 16.87 2.13
C GLY A 190 -12.77 15.84 1.06
N THR A 191 -11.78 15.40 0.30
CA THR A 191 -11.95 14.50 -0.84
C THR A 191 -10.94 13.35 -0.72
N GLU A 192 -11.41 12.13 -0.93
CA GLU A 192 -10.56 10.97 -1.20
C GLU A 192 -10.29 10.89 -2.69
N TYR A 193 -9.01 10.81 -3.07
CA TYR A 193 -8.58 10.57 -4.44
C TYR A 193 -8.08 9.13 -4.58
N ARG A 194 -8.38 8.50 -5.72
CA ARG A 194 -8.09 7.10 -5.99
C ARG A 194 -7.28 6.95 -7.26
N PHE A 195 -6.18 6.22 -7.17
CA PHE A 195 -5.29 5.88 -8.28
C PHE A 195 -5.13 4.37 -8.39
N MET A 196 -4.95 3.87 -9.61
CA MET A 196 -4.80 2.44 -9.86
C MET A 196 -3.36 2.07 -10.20
N ALA A 197 -2.84 1.09 -9.46
CA ALA A 197 -1.61 0.38 -9.75
C ALA A 197 -1.97 -1.09 -10.03
N GLY A 198 -2.29 -1.39 -11.29
CA GLY A 198 -2.87 -2.68 -11.68
C GLY A 198 -4.21 -2.91 -10.98
N LYS A 199 -4.29 -3.97 -10.17
CA LYS A 199 -5.42 -4.35 -9.31
C LYS A 199 -5.32 -3.76 -7.89
N THR A 200 -4.30 -2.97 -7.56
CA THR A 200 -4.25 -2.25 -6.26
C THR A 200 -4.76 -0.83 -6.41
N GLN A 201 -5.70 -0.43 -5.55
CA GLN A 201 -6.15 0.95 -5.47
C GLN A 201 -5.36 1.70 -4.38
N ILE A 202 -4.70 2.78 -4.75
CA ILE A 202 -4.09 3.72 -3.82
C ILE A 202 -5.11 4.83 -3.56
N LYS A 203 -5.54 4.95 -2.31
CA LYS A 203 -6.49 5.96 -1.84
C LYS A 203 -5.72 6.97 -1.01
N PHE A 204 -5.99 8.26 -1.16
CA PHE A 204 -5.44 9.25 -0.24
C PHE A 204 -6.37 10.44 -0.04
N TRP A 205 -6.27 11.03 1.15
CA TRP A 205 -7.05 12.18 1.59
C TRP A 205 -6.18 13.11 2.42
N SER A 206 -6.58 14.38 2.49
CA SER A 206 -5.96 15.33 3.41
C SER A 206 -6.38 15.07 4.86
N GLY A 207 -5.41 15.20 5.76
CA GLY A 207 -5.67 15.23 7.19
C GLY A 207 -5.97 16.65 7.70
N ALA A 208 -6.06 16.79 9.04
CA ALA A 208 -6.07 18.11 9.67
C ALA A 208 -4.75 18.85 9.43
N ALA A 209 -4.74 20.17 9.65
CA ALA A 209 -3.51 20.93 9.67
C ALA A 209 -2.55 20.39 10.76
N ASP A 210 -1.25 20.47 10.49
CA ASP A 210 -0.17 20.18 11.45
C ASP A 210 -0.14 18.77 12.06
N LEU A 211 -0.69 17.78 11.35
CA LEU A 211 -0.58 16.39 11.78
C LEU A 211 0.88 15.93 11.84
N PRO A 212 1.28 15.12 12.85
CA PRO A 212 2.62 14.56 12.89
C PRO A 212 2.81 13.59 11.71
N ALA A 213 4.03 13.51 11.20
CA ALA A 213 4.39 12.61 10.11
C ALA A 213 5.00 11.32 10.65
N HIS A 214 4.38 10.18 10.35
CA HIS A 214 4.93 8.86 10.66
C HIS A 214 5.46 8.22 9.39
N THR A 215 6.28 8.94 8.63
CA THR A 215 6.83 8.52 7.33
C THR A 215 8.33 8.18 7.46
N GLY A 216 9.07 8.07 6.36
CA GLY A 216 10.49 7.75 6.38
C GLY A 216 10.82 6.26 6.48
N SER A 217 12.02 5.93 6.95
CA SER A 217 12.59 4.57 6.90
C SER A 217 11.60 3.51 7.37
N ILE A 218 11.59 2.39 6.64
CA ILE A 218 10.69 1.27 6.89
C ILE A 218 10.91 0.63 8.26
N THR A 219 12.07 0.80 8.89
CA THR A 219 12.39 0.18 10.20
C THR A 219 12.15 1.11 11.39
N ASN A 220 11.80 2.37 11.16
CA ASN A 220 11.69 3.37 12.24
C ASN A 220 10.39 3.26 13.04
N ALA A 221 9.36 2.63 12.49
CA ALA A 221 8.03 2.63 13.09
C ALA A 221 7.26 1.33 12.82
N ILE A 222 6.38 0.98 13.74
CA ILE A 222 5.37 -0.06 13.59
C ILE A 222 4.27 0.42 12.63
N GLY A 223 3.63 -0.52 11.94
CA GLY A 223 2.49 -0.31 11.05
C GLY A 223 2.77 -0.57 9.58
N PHE A 224 1.87 -0.14 8.70
CA PHE A 224 2.09 -0.14 7.26
C PHE A 224 3.22 0.84 6.91
N ARG A 225 4.26 0.37 6.20
CA ARG A 225 5.48 1.16 5.99
C ARG A 225 5.82 1.46 4.53
N TYR A 226 5.43 0.57 3.63
CA TYR A 226 5.71 0.72 2.21
C TYR A 226 4.80 -0.21 1.40
N PHE A 227 4.69 0.06 0.11
CA PHE A 227 4.23 -0.92 -0.85
C PHE A 227 5.27 -1.13 -1.94
N THR A 228 5.15 -2.25 -2.65
CA THR A 228 6.15 -2.69 -3.61
C THR A 228 5.57 -2.93 -4.98
N PHE A 229 6.15 -2.25 -5.96
CA PHE A 229 6.00 -2.62 -7.36
C PHE A 229 7.01 -3.72 -7.70
N MET A 230 6.53 -4.88 -8.15
CA MET A 230 7.39 -5.83 -8.84
C MET A 230 7.58 -5.35 -10.27
N VAL A 231 8.81 -5.11 -10.69
CA VAL A 231 9.16 -4.54 -12.00
C VAL A 231 10.13 -5.44 -12.75
N GLU A 232 10.24 -5.24 -14.06
CA GLU A 232 11.15 -6.01 -14.91
C GLU A 232 12.62 -5.70 -14.59
N ASP A 233 12.96 -4.42 -14.50
CA ASP A 233 14.34 -3.94 -14.29
C ASP A 233 14.34 -2.70 -13.37
N VAL A 234 14.97 -2.85 -12.20
CA VAL A 234 15.07 -1.79 -11.21
C VAL A 234 16.04 -0.69 -11.65
N ASP A 235 17.15 -1.01 -12.31
CA ASP A 235 18.15 -0.01 -12.70
C ASP A 235 17.64 0.86 -13.85
N ALA A 236 16.99 0.24 -14.84
CA ALA A 236 16.37 0.97 -15.94
C ALA A 236 15.26 1.91 -15.43
N LEU A 237 14.41 1.43 -14.53
CA LEU A 237 13.37 2.25 -13.92
C LEU A 237 13.98 3.36 -13.05
N ALA A 238 15.06 3.09 -12.32
CA ALA A 238 15.76 4.08 -11.51
C ALA A 238 16.30 5.23 -12.36
N ALA A 239 16.92 4.93 -13.51
CA ALA A 239 17.41 5.95 -14.44
C ALA A 239 16.26 6.86 -14.90
N SER A 240 15.13 6.27 -15.33
CA SER A 240 13.95 7.02 -15.74
C SER A 240 13.33 7.86 -14.62
N LEU A 241 13.24 7.32 -13.40
CA LEU A 241 12.73 8.06 -12.24
C LEU A 241 13.66 9.19 -11.80
N LYS A 242 14.97 9.02 -11.94
CA LYS A 242 15.97 10.06 -11.65
C LYS A 242 15.80 11.26 -12.58
N GLU A 243 15.59 11.03 -13.87
CA GLU A 243 15.31 12.10 -14.84
C GLU A 243 14.01 12.85 -14.53
N ARG A 244 13.02 12.16 -13.94
CA ARG A 244 11.78 12.76 -13.43
C ARG A 244 11.91 13.42 -12.05
N GLY A 245 13.12 13.50 -11.49
CA GLY A 245 13.39 14.16 -10.21
C GLY A 245 12.94 13.36 -8.98
N ALA A 246 12.80 12.04 -9.07
CA ALA A 246 12.44 11.21 -7.93
C ALA A 246 13.46 11.33 -6.78
N LYS A 247 12.95 11.41 -5.55
CA LYS A 247 13.78 11.42 -4.34
C LYS A 247 14.07 9.97 -3.93
N PHE A 248 15.29 9.51 -4.14
CA PHE A 248 15.70 8.16 -3.73
C PHE A 248 15.91 8.09 -2.22
N ALA A 249 15.19 7.17 -1.58
CA ALA A 249 15.37 6.77 -0.19
C ALA A 249 16.40 5.63 -0.07
N LEU A 250 16.43 4.73 -1.05
CA LEU A 250 17.41 3.66 -1.21
C LEU A 250 17.79 3.58 -2.69
N GLN A 251 19.07 3.76 -3.00
CA GLN A 251 19.59 3.56 -4.35
C GLN A 251 19.48 2.09 -4.77
N PRO A 252 19.40 1.79 -6.08
CA PRO A 252 19.39 0.42 -6.59
C PRO A 252 20.50 -0.44 -5.99
N ALA A 253 20.09 -1.47 -5.25
CA ALA A 253 20.98 -2.34 -4.51
C ALA A 253 20.50 -3.78 -4.56
N ASP A 254 21.45 -4.69 -4.37
CA ASP A 254 21.14 -6.11 -4.31
C ASP A 254 20.56 -6.47 -2.94
N PHE A 255 19.39 -7.09 -2.95
CA PHE A 255 18.80 -7.71 -1.79
C PHE A 255 19.24 -9.18 -1.74
N GLY A 256 20.45 -9.37 -1.22
CA GLY A 256 21.14 -10.67 -1.23
C GLY A 256 21.23 -11.25 -2.65
N LYS A 257 20.96 -12.55 -2.77
CA LYS A 257 20.90 -13.25 -4.07
C LYS A 257 19.48 -13.32 -4.66
N ILE A 258 18.50 -12.67 -4.01
CA ILE A 258 17.08 -12.89 -4.29
C ILE A 258 16.53 -11.86 -5.28
N ALA A 259 16.84 -10.58 -5.05
CA ALA A 259 16.27 -9.49 -5.81
C ALA A 259 17.26 -8.34 -5.96
N ARG A 260 16.94 -7.44 -6.90
CA ARG A 260 17.45 -6.08 -6.93
C ARG A 260 16.32 -5.15 -6.50
N ILE A 261 16.62 -4.20 -5.62
CA ILE A 261 15.61 -3.32 -5.02
C ILE A 261 16.05 -1.87 -5.05
N MET A 262 15.08 -0.95 -5.07
CA MET A 262 15.28 0.46 -4.75
C MET A 262 14.07 0.98 -4.00
N MET A 263 14.21 2.14 -3.35
CA MET A 263 13.08 2.84 -2.77
C MET A 263 13.15 4.33 -3.08
N ILE A 264 12.00 4.92 -3.39
CA ILE A 264 11.84 6.38 -3.49
C ILE A 264 10.93 6.87 -2.37
N ALA A 265 11.00 8.16 -2.07
CA ALA A 265 10.10 8.85 -1.17
C ALA A 265 9.03 9.63 -1.95
N ASP A 266 7.78 9.52 -1.51
CA ASP A 266 6.69 10.39 -1.96
C ASP A 266 6.83 11.82 -1.35
N PRO A 267 5.93 12.76 -1.68
CA PRO A 267 6.00 14.15 -1.19
C PRO A 267 5.93 14.31 0.34
N ASP A 268 5.36 13.33 1.05
CA ASP A 268 5.23 13.25 2.51
C ASP A 268 6.37 12.42 3.15
N GLY A 269 7.24 11.83 2.34
CA GLY A 269 8.36 11.01 2.76
C GLY A 269 8.01 9.53 2.98
N ASN A 270 6.85 9.05 2.54
CA ASN A 270 6.54 7.62 2.54
C ASN A 270 7.43 6.88 1.56
N TRP A 271 7.95 5.72 1.95
CA TRP A 271 8.83 4.94 1.09
C TRP A 271 8.02 4.01 0.19
N ILE A 272 8.40 3.97 -1.08
CA ILE A 272 7.80 3.12 -2.12
C ILE A 272 8.91 2.25 -2.69
N GLU A 273 8.72 0.94 -2.61
CA GLU A 273 9.70 -0.05 -3.06
C GLU A 273 9.45 -0.45 -4.51
N PHE A 274 10.53 -0.63 -5.25
CA PHE A 274 10.53 -1.32 -6.54
C PHE A 274 11.50 -2.48 -6.44
N ALA A 275 11.08 -3.65 -6.91
CA ALA A 275 11.87 -4.87 -6.83
C ALA A 275 11.79 -5.67 -8.13
N SER A 276 12.92 -6.21 -8.59
CA SER A 276 12.98 -7.23 -9.62
C SER A 276 13.65 -8.49 -9.04
N LEU A 277 13.10 -9.66 -9.32
CA LEU A 277 13.71 -10.93 -8.90
C LEU A 277 14.98 -11.16 -9.73
N LYS A 278 16.04 -11.63 -9.08
CA LYS A 278 17.22 -12.10 -9.79
C LYS A 278 16.89 -13.43 -10.46
N ARG A 279 17.26 -13.54 -11.73
CA ARG A 279 17.16 -14.78 -12.52
C ARG A 279 18.38 -15.66 -12.28
#